data_AF-A0A9W4LCX3-F1
#
_entry.id   AF-A0A9W4LCX3-F1
#
_cell.length_a   1.000
_cell.length_b   1.000
_cell.length_c   1.000
_cell.angle_alpha   90.00
_cell.angle_beta   90.00
_cell.angle_gamma   90.00
#
_symmetry.space_group_name_H-M   'P 1'
#
loop_
_entity.id
_entity.type
_entity.pdbx_description
1 polymer ?
#
loop_
_entity_poly.entity_id
_entity_poly.type
_entity_poly.pdbx_seq_one_letter_code
_entity_poly.pdbx_strand_id
1 'polypeptide(L)'
;MLVASDPRPILPRFDHDQGARQSFGDIPFVFVAMLWLGVLFGVSFLATPVKFQAPSLDLPVALDVGRVTFALLSKTEWVFCAILFVTTLFTLRSRRVRLGVVALLALLLLVQALWLLPVLDARVSQIIAGMTVSGTSHHILYIGAEALKFLLLLGLSIEALWTLAGSRKIQRCG
;
A
#
# COMPACT_ATOMS: atom_id res chain seq x y z
N MET A 1 16.89 19.43 -65.64
CA MET A 1 17.42 18.51 -64.61
C MET A 1 16.42 18.54 -63.45
N LEU A 2 15.40 17.68 -63.50
CA LEU A 2 14.33 17.60 -62.48
C LEU A 2 14.73 16.52 -61.46
N VAL A 3 15.09 16.94 -60.25
CA VAL A 3 15.32 16.04 -59.13
C VAL A 3 13.96 15.68 -58.54
N ALA A 4 13.53 14.44 -58.72
CA ALA A 4 12.35 13.90 -58.06
C ALA A 4 12.63 13.74 -56.57
N SER A 5 11.96 14.54 -55.73
CA SER A 5 11.91 14.35 -54.28
C SER A 5 11.01 13.17 -53.96
N ASP A 6 11.62 12.05 -53.57
CA ASP A 6 10.98 10.82 -53.09
C ASP A 6 10.12 11.11 -51.83
N PRO A 7 8.78 11.00 -51.90
CA PRO A 7 7.92 11.20 -50.73
C PRO A 7 7.78 9.86 -49.99
N ARG A 8 8.78 9.52 -49.17
CA ARG A 8 8.62 8.34 -48.31
C ARG A 8 7.51 8.59 -47.29
N PRO A 9 6.50 7.71 -47.20
CA PRO A 9 5.49 7.81 -46.16
C PRO A 9 6.17 7.63 -44.79
N ILE A 10 6.00 8.62 -43.91
CA ILE A 10 6.40 8.51 -42.50
C ILE A 10 5.43 7.52 -41.85
N LEU A 11 5.71 6.22 -41.97
CA LEU A 11 4.99 5.21 -41.22
C LEU A 11 5.31 5.41 -39.73
N PRO A 12 4.30 5.37 -38.83
CA PRO A 12 4.56 5.40 -37.40
C PRO A 12 5.43 4.19 -37.05
N ARG A 13 6.63 4.46 -36.53
CA ARG A 13 7.55 3.42 -36.04
C ARG A 13 6.93 2.81 -34.78
N PHE A 14 6.22 1.69 -34.95
CA PHE A 14 5.77 0.86 -33.83
C PHE A 14 7.00 0.21 -33.21
N ASP A 15 7.53 0.86 -32.18
CA ASP A 15 8.70 0.42 -31.44
C ASP A 15 8.29 -0.74 -30.51
N HIS A 16 8.38 -1.98 -31.02
CA HIS A 16 7.97 -3.20 -30.31
C HIS A 16 8.64 -3.37 -28.94
N ASP A 17 9.82 -2.76 -28.74
CA ASP A 17 10.58 -2.83 -27.49
C ASP A 17 9.92 -2.08 -26.32
N GLN A 18 9.11 -1.06 -26.60
CA GLN A 18 8.46 -0.26 -25.56
C GLN A 18 7.32 -1.03 -24.87
N GLY A 19 6.55 -1.82 -25.62
CA GLY A 19 5.46 -2.62 -25.07
C GLY A 19 5.93 -3.76 -24.16
N ALA A 20 7.04 -4.42 -24.52
CA ALA A 20 7.64 -5.46 -23.70
C ALA A 20 8.22 -4.90 -22.38
N ARG A 21 8.95 -3.77 -22.42
CA ARG A 21 9.48 -3.13 -21.21
C ARG A 21 8.39 -2.64 -20.26
N GLN A 22 7.25 -2.18 -20.77
CA GLN A 22 6.14 -1.69 -19.95
C GLN A 22 5.44 -2.79 -19.14
N SER A 23 5.24 -3.99 -19.72
CA SER A 23 4.58 -5.09 -19.01
C SER A 23 5.39 -5.63 -17.81
N PHE A 24 6.71 -5.49 -17.80
CA PHE A 24 7.54 -5.93 -16.67
C PHE A 24 7.62 -4.89 -15.55
N GLY A 25 7.46 -3.59 -15.85
CA GLY A 25 7.50 -2.52 -14.85
C GLY A 25 6.33 -2.55 -13.84
N ASP A 26 5.18 -3.09 -14.25
CA ASP A 26 4.00 -3.21 -13.38
C ASP A 26 4.09 -4.40 -12.40
N ILE A 27 4.90 -5.43 -12.70
CA ILE A 27 4.98 -6.65 -11.88
C ILE A 27 5.47 -6.34 -10.45
N PRO A 28 6.57 -5.59 -10.25
CA PRO A 28 7.00 -5.20 -8.90
C PRO A 28 5.93 -4.39 -8.15
N PHE A 29 5.24 -3.48 -8.83
CA PHE A 29 4.18 -2.68 -8.23
C PHE A 29 3.02 -3.56 -7.73
N VAL A 30 2.54 -4.48 -8.58
CA VAL A 30 1.49 -5.45 -8.21
C VAL A 30 1.90 -6.28 -7.01
N PHE A 31 3.10 -6.85 -7.04
CA PHE A 31 3.60 -7.71 -5.97
C PHE A 31 3.65 -6.97 -4.63
N VAL A 32 4.22 -5.77 -4.62
CA VAL A 32 4.37 -4.96 -3.40
C VAL A 32 3.01 -4.50 -2.87
N ALA A 33 2.09 -4.07 -3.74
CA ALA A 33 0.75 -3.64 -3.34
C ALA A 33 -0.03 -4.79 -2.68
N MET A 34 -0.01 -5.98 -3.28
CA MET A 34 -0.68 -7.16 -2.74
C MET A 34 -0.01 -7.67 -1.46
N LEU A 35 1.32 -7.63 -1.38
CA LEU A 35 2.04 -8.04 -0.17
C LEU A 35 1.73 -7.12 1.01
N TRP A 36 1.75 -5.80 0.78
CA TRP A 36 1.37 -4.84 1.82
C TRP A 36 -0.09 -5.04 2.24
N LEU A 37 -1.02 -5.20 1.29
CA LEU A 37 -2.43 -5.51 1.58
C LEU A 37 -2.57 -6.76 2.47
N GLY A 38 -1.84 -7.84 2.14
CA GLY A 38 -1.86 -9.08 2.90
C GLY A 38 -1.29 -8.94 4.31
N VAL A 39 -0.16 -8.24 4.47
CA VAL A 39 0.44 -7.95 5.78
C VAL A 39 -0.51 -7.11 6.64
N LEU A 40 -1.09 -6.04 6.07
CA LEU A 40 -2.05 -5.18 6.75
C LEU A 40 -3.28 -5.98 7.20
N PHE A 41 -3.86 -6.78 6.31
CA PHE A 41 -5.00 -7.64 6.62
C PHE A 41 -4.67 -8.64 7.74
N GLY A 42 -3.56 -9.37 7.58
CA GLY A 42 -3.15 -10.40 8.53
C GLY A 42 -2.85 -9.84 9.93
N VAL A 43 -2.16 -8.70 10.02
CA VAL A 43 -1.81 -8.12 11.32
C VAL A 43 -2.98 -7.37 11.95
N SER A 44 -3.59 -6.43 11.22
CA SER A 44 -4.56 -5.49 11.79
C SER A 44 -5.97 -6.09 11.92
N PHE A 45 -6.40 -6.94 10.99
CA PHE A 45 -7.77 -7.47 10.97
C PHE A 45 -7.89 -8.89 11.50
N LEU A 46 -6.83 -9.70 11.38
CA LEU A 46 -6.84 -11.09 11.84
C LEU A 46 -6.13 -11.23 13.20
N ALA A 47 -4.82 -11.01 13.25
CA ALA A 47 -4.02 -11.28 14.45
C ALA A 47 -4.40 -10.38 15.64
N THR A 48 -4.63 -9.09 15.38
CA THR A 48 -4.92 -8.12 16.45
C THR A 48 -6.23 -8.38 17.17
N PRO A 49 -7.38 -8.66 16.52
CA PRO A 49 -8.60 -9.00 17.25
C PRO A 49 -8.52 -10.37 17.92
N VAL A 50 -7.91 -11.36 17.26
CA VAL A 50 -7.88 -12.76 17.75
C VAL A 50 -7.07 -12.89 19.04
N LYS A 51 -5.97 -12.15 19.22
CA LYS A 51 -5.18 -12.25 20.47
C LYS A 51 -5.96 -11.85 21.73
N PHE A 52 -6.98 -10.99 21.61
CA PHE A 52 -7.83 -10.60 22.75
C PHE A 52 -8.91 -11.65 23.07
N GLN A 53 -9.04 -12.68 22.25
CA GLN A 53 -9.95 -13.81 22.48
C GLN A 53 -9.25 -14.97 23.21
N ALA A 54 -7.93 -14.91 23.36
CA ALA A 54 -7.14 -15.96 24.02
C ALA A 54 -7.38 -15.93 25.55
N PRO A 55 -8.00 -16.97 26.14
CA PRO A 55 -8.36 -16.95 27.57
C PRO A 55 -7.16 -16.95 28.51
N SER A 56 -6.02 -17.44 28.04
CA SER A 56 -4.76 -17.49 28.80
C SER A 56 -3.99 -16.17 28.78
N LEU A 57 -4.48 -15.15 28.08
CA LEU A 57 -3.73 -13.93 27.83
C LEU A 57 -4.43 -12.73 28.50
N ASP A 58 -3.82 -12.23 29.58
CA ASP A 58 -4.33 -11.07 30.29
C ASP A 58 -4.25 -9.80 29.44
N LEU A 59 -5.17 -8.86 29.68
CA LEU A 59 -5.28 -7.63 28.90
C LEU A 59 -3.97 -6.82 28.83
N PRO A 60 -3.25 -6.53 29.94
CA PRO A 60 -1.98 -5.80 29.87
C PRO A 60 -0.92 -6.49 28.98
N VAL A 61 -0.88 -7.82 29.02
CA VAL A 61 0.03 -8.63 28.19
C VAL A 61 -0.38 -8.53 26.70
N ALA A 62 -1.68 -8.62 26.40
CA ALA A 62 -2.22 -8.43 25.05
C ALA A 62 -1.86 -7.06 24.45
N LEU A 63 -1.92 -6.02 25.28
CA LEU A 63 -1.63 -4.65 24.89
C LEU A 63 -0.13 -4.45 24.65
N ASP A 64 0.76 -5.00 25.49
CA ASP A 64 2.21 -4.89 25.27
C ASP A 64 2.67 -5.62 24.00
N VAL A 65 2.14 -6.83 23.75
CA VAL A 65 2.36 -7.53 22.46
C VAL A 65 1.86 -6.68 21.29
N GLY A 66 0.72 -5.99 21.46
CA GLY A 66 0.19 -5.06 20.47
C GLY A 66 1.14 -3.92 20.18
N ARG A 67 1.64 -3.25 21.21
CA ARG A 67 2.56 -2.12 21.10
C ARG A 67 3.79 -2.46 20.25
N VAL A 68 4.44 -3.58 20.54
CA VAL A 68 5.62 -4.03 19.78
C VAL A 68 5.26 -4.40 18.34
N THR A 69 4.14 -5.13 18.15
CA THR A 69 3.68 -5.55 16.82
C THR A 69 3.35 -4.35 15.93
N PHE A 70 2.62 -3.36 16.45
CA PHE A 70 2.23 -2.17 15.69
C PHE A 70 3.40 -1.22 15.42
N ALA A 71 4.39 -1.15 16.33
CA ALA A 71 5.63 -0.42 16.06
C ALA A 71 6.40 -1.03 14.88
N LEU A 72 6.45 -2.38 14.79
CA LEU A 72 7.07 -3.06 13.65
C LEU A 72 6.24 -2.92 12.37
N LEU A 73 4.91 -3.04 12.47
CA LEU A 73 4.02 -2.85 11.33
C LEU A 73 4.21 -1.46 10.75
N SER A 74 4.15 -0.40 11.57
CA SER A 74 4.32 0.98 11.11
C SER A 74 5.62 1.19 10.32
N LYS A 75 6.76 0.66 10.82
CA LYS A 75 8.04 0.70 10.09
C LYS A 75 7.98 -0.06 8.76
N THR A 76 7.36 -1.23 8.77
CA THR A 76 7.20 -2.09 7.58
C THR A 76 6.33 -1.41 6.53
N GLU A 77 5.25 -0.73 6.93
CA GLU A 77 4.38 0.03 6.04
C GLU A 77 5.10 1.20 5.36
N TRP A 78 5.98 1.91 6.08
CA TRP A 78 6.82 2.94 5.47
C TRP A 78 7.75 2.38 4.39
N VAL A 79 8.32 1.19 4.62
CA VAL A 79 9.15 0.50 3.62
C VAL A 79 8.30 0.14 2.39
N PHE A 80 7.12 -0.45 2.57
CA PHE A 80 6.22 -0.75 1.45
C PHE A 80 5.78 0.51 0.70
N CYS A 81 5.48 1.60 1.42
CA CYS A 81 5.12 2.87 0.82
C CYS A 81 6.25 3.45 -0.03
N ALA A 82 7.49 3.39 0.45
CA ALA A 82 8.66 3.83 -0.30
C ALA A 82 8.87 2.99 -1.57
N ILE A 83 8.75 1.66 -1.47
CA ILE A 83 8.89 0.77 -2.62
C ILE A 83 7.75 0.99 -3.64
N LEU A 84 6.50 1.16 -3.18
CA LEU A 84 5.38 1.50 -4.07
C LEU A 84 5.60 2.84 -4.78
N PHE A 85 6.09 3.85 -4.07
CA PHE A 85 6.43 5.13 -4.66
C PHE A 85 7.47 4.96 -5.78
N VAL A 86 8.59 4.30 -5.48
CA VAL A 86 9.68 4.07 -6.44
C VAL A 86 9.20 3.28 -7.65
N THR A 87 8.50 2.16 -7.45
CA THR A 87 7.97 1.34 -8.55
C THR A 87 6.96 2.11 -9.41
N THR A 88 6.14 2.99 -8.81
CA THR A 88 5.23 3.86 -9.56
C THR A 88 5.96 4.78 -10.55
N LEU A 89 7.17 5.24 -10.23
CA LEU A 89 7.95 6.12 -11.12
C LEU A 89 8.34 5.44 -12.43
N PHE A 90 8.41 4.11 -12.46
CA PHE A 90 8.72 3.31 -13.65
C PHE A 90 7.47 2.87 -14.43
N THR A 91 6.27 3.20 -13.93
CA THR A 91 5.00 2.90 -14.61
C THR A 91 4.52 4.12 -15.38
N LEU A 92 4.15 3.96 -16.65
CA LEU A 92 3.64 5.07 -17.48
C LEU A 92 2.11 5.15 -17.45
N ARG A 93 1.44 4.00 -17.43
CA ARG A 93 -0.02 3.92 -17.36
C ARG A 93 -0.50 4.15 -15.93
N SER A 94 -1.60 4.89 -15.78
CA SER A 94 -2.21 5.20 -14.48
C SER A 94 -1.30 5.91 -13.46
N ARG A 95 -0.10 6.37 -13.86
CA ARG A 95 0.93 6.93 -12.96
C ARG A 95 0.40 8.04 -12.05
N ARG A 96 -0.36 8.99 -12.61
CA ARG A 96 -0.92 10.11 -11.84
C ARG A 96 -1.86 9.64 -10.73
N VAL A 97 -2.74 8.68 -11.04
CA VAL A 97 -3.69 8.11 -10.07
C VAL A 97 -2.94 7.34 -8.99
N ARG A 98 -2.00 6.46 -9.39
CA ARG A 98 -1.17 5.69 -8.45
C ARG A 98 -0.38 6.59 -7.50
N LEU A 99 0.26 7.64 -8.03
CA LEU A 99 0.97 8.63 -7.20
C LEU A 99 0.04 9.33 -6.22
N GLY A 100 -1.17 9.71 -6.65
CA GLY A 100 -2.17 10.33 -5.76
C GLY A 100 -2.57 9.40 -4.61
N VAL A 101 -2.81 8.12 -4.88
CA VAL A 101 -3.15 7.14 -3.84
C VAL A 101 -1.97 6.84 -2.93
N VAL A 102 -0.76 6.69 -3.46
CA VAL A 102 0.46 6.50 -2.66
C VAL A 102 0.73 7.70 -1.77
N ALA A 103 0.53 8.92 -2.27
CA ALA A 103 0.65 10.13 -1.45
C ALA A 103 -0.39 10.17 -0.32
N LEU A 104 -1.62 9.76 -0.58
CA LEU A 104 -2.66 9.63 0.44
C LEU A 104 -2.30 8.57 1.49
N LEU A 105 -1.78 7.41 1.07
CA LEU A 105 -1.28 6.38 1.99
C LEU A 105 -0.14 6.92 2.87
N ALA A 106 0.83 7.62 2.28
CA ALA A 106 1.92 8.26 3.02
C ALA A 106 1.42 9.28 4.04
N LEU A 107 0.41 10.08 3.69
CA LEU A 107 -0.22 11.02 4.62
C LEU A 107 -0.90 10.29 5.79
N LEU A 108 -1.63 9.20 5.53
CA LEU A 108 -2.24 8.39 6.59
C LEU A 108 -1.16 7.80 7.52
N LEU A 109 -0.07 7.27 6.97
CA LEU A 109 1.05 6.76 7.76
C LEU A 109 1.69 7.86 8.61
N LEU A 110 1.82 9.07 8.07
CA LEU A 110 2.38 10.22 8.80
C LEU A 110 1.49 10.63 9.98
N VAL A 111 0.18 10.75 9.75
CA VAL A 111 -0.81 11.06 10.79
C VAL A 111 -0.81 9.97 11.87
N GLN A 112 -0.74 8.70 11.47
CA GLN A 112 -0.66 7.59 12.43
C GLN A 112 0.63 7.63 13.24
N ALA A 113 1.79 7.80 12.59
CA ALA A 113 3.09 7.75 13.25
C ALA A 113 3.34 8.93 14.19
N LEU A 114 2.94 10.15 13.80
CA LEU A 114 3.25 11.36 14.54
C LEU A 114 2.21 11.73 15.60
N TRP A 115 0.97 11.25 15.46
CA TRP A 115 -0.11 11.62 16.37
C TRP A 115 -0.81 10.42 16.98
N LEU A 116 -1.41 9.56 16.15
CA LEU A 116 -2.35 8.57 16.66
C LEU A 116 -1.67 7.47 17.48
N LEU A 117 -0.55 6.93 16.97
CA LEU A 117 0.22 5.88 17.65
C LEU A 117 0.84 6.39 18.96
N PRO A 118 1.51 7.56 19.04
CA PRO A 118 1.99 8.09 20.31
C PRO A 118 0.89 8.25 21.38
N VAL A 119 -0.29 8.75 20.99
CA VAL A 119 -1.42 8.92 21.92
C VAL A 119 -1.93 7.57 22.42
N LEU A 120 -2.03 6.57 21.54
CA LEU A 120 -2.46 5.22 21.92
C LEU A 120 -1.41 4.51 22.78
N ASP A 121 -0.12 4.70 22.48
CA ASP A 121 0.98 4.09 23.21
C ASP A 121 1.09 4.59 24.66
N ALA A 122 0.92 5.91 24.84
CA ALA A 122 0.86 6.50 26.17
C ALA A 122 -0.29 5.90 27.01
N ARG A 123 -1.46 5.68 26.39
CA ARG A 123 -2.61 5.07 27.05
C ARG A 123 -2.38 3.61 27.39
N VAL A 124 -1.80 2.84 26.47
CA VAL A 124 -1.41 1.44 26.72
C VAL A 124 -0.44 1.36 27.89
N SER A 125 0.56 2.23 27.92
CA SER A 125 1.54 2.31 29.02
C SER A 125 0.87 2.60 30.36
N GLN A 126 -0.15 3.46 30.38
CA GLN A 126 -0.92 3.75 31.60
C GLN A 126 -1.72 2.54 32.10
N ILE A 127 -2.37 1.80 31.20
CA ILE A 127 -3.12 0.59 31.54
C ILE A 127 -2.18 -0.50 32.08
N ILE A 128 -1.02 -0.67 31.46
CA ILE A 128 0.01 -1.63 31.92
C ILE A 128 0.52 -1.26 33.32
N ALA A 129 0.59 0.03 33.65
CA ALA A 129 0.95 0.51 34.99
C ALA A 129 -0.20 0.38 36.03
N GLY A 130 -1.35 -0.20 35.65
CA GLY A 130 -2.50 -0.39 36.54
C GLY A 130 -3.38 0.86 36.72
N MET A 131 -3.17 1.91 35.93
CA MET A 131 -4.01 3.11 35.98
C MET A 131 -5.32 2.92 35.22
N THR A 132 -6.40 3.51 35.72
CA THR A 132 -7.67 3.60 35.01
C THR A 132 -7.64 4.77 34.03
N VAL A 133 -7.98 4.52 32.77
CA VAL A 133 -7.90 5.53 31.70
C VAL A 133 -9.30 5.78 31.15
N SER A 134 -9.69 7.05 31.02
CA SER A 134 -10.99 7.43 30.46
C SER A 134 -11.10 7.04 28.97
N GLY A 135 -12.29 6.63 28.55
CA GLY A 135 -12.55 6.23 27.17
C GLY A 135 -12.38 7.38 26.18
N THR A 136 -11.79 7.11 25.02
CA THR A 136 -11.70 8.07 23.90
C THR A 136 -11.84 7.38 22.55
N SER A 137 -12.21 8.15 21.53
CA SER A 137 -12.44 7.65 20.18
C SER A 137 -11.17 7.39 19.37
N HIS A 138 -9.96 7.62 19.91
CA HIS A 138 -8.70 7.42 19.18
C HIS A 138 -8.54 6.00 18.65
N HIS A 139 -9.00 4.99 19.40
CA HIS A 139 -8.95 3.60 18.93
C HIS A 139 -9.87 3.39 17.71
N ILE A 140 -11.08 3.96 17.72
CA ILE A 140 -12.02 3.86 16.59
C ILE A 140 -11.46 4.60 15.37
N LEU A 141 -10.84 5.77 15.58
CA LEU A 141 -10.17 6.51 14.52
C LEU A 141 -9.04 5.68 13.89
N TYR A 142 -8.27 4.96 14.70
CA TYR A 142 -7.21 4.07 14.23
C TYR A 142 -7.78 2.94 13.36
N ILE A 143 -8.85 2.27 13.82
CA ILE A 143 -9.53 1.22 13.04
C ILE A 143 -10.01 1.78 11.69
N GLY A 144 -10.61 2.97 11.69
CA GLY A 144 -11.06 3.63 10.45
C GLY A 144 -9.90 3.91 9.49
N ALA A 145 -8.75 4.36 10.01
CA ALA A 145 -7.55 4.59 9.20
C ALA A 145 -6.99 3.27 8.61
N GLU A 146 -6.96 2.18 9.38
CA GLU A 146 -6.56 0.87 8.88
C GLU A 146 -7.50 0.36 7.77
N ALA A 147 -8.81 0.52 7.95
CA ALA A 147 -9.81 0.16 6.94
C ALA A 147 -9.66 0.99 5.66
N LEU A 148 -9.40 2.30 5.79
CA LEU A 148 -9.15 3.16 4.64
C LEU A 148 -7.89 2.73 3.89
N LYS A 149 -6.77 2.49 4.58
CA LYS A 149 -5.54 1.96 3.93
C LYS A 149 -5.80 0.64 3.21
N PHE A 150 -6.54 -0.27 3.85
CA PHE A 150 -6.92 -1.54 3.25
C PHE A 150 -7.69 -1.35 1.94
N LEU A 151 -8.72 -0.50 1.92
CA LEU A 151 -9.51 -0.23 0.71
C LEU A 151 -8.68 0.43 -0.40
N LEU A 152 -7.79 1.36 -0.05
CA LEU A 152 -6.88 2.00 -1.01
C LEU A 152 -5.91 0.98 -1.63
N LEU A 153 -5.31 0.11 -0.82
CA LEU A 153 -4.39 -0.94 -1.28
C LEU A 153 -5.12 -2.01 -2.10
N LEU A 154 -6.35 -2.38 -1.72
CA LEU A 154 -7.19 -3.27 -2.49
C LEU A 154 -7.52 -2.68 -3.87
N GLY A 155 -7.91 -1.40 -3.92
CA GLY A 155 -8.15 -0.67 -5.15
C GLY A 155 -6.92 -0.62 -6.06
N LEU A 156 -5.74 -0.30 -5.50
CA LEU A 156 -4.47 -0.31 -6.25
C LEU A 156 -4.12 -1.69 -6.76
N SER A 157 -4.29 -2.74 -5.95
CA SER A 157 -3.99 -4.12 -6.33
C SER A 157 -4.87 -4.58 -7.48
N ILE A 158 -6.17 -4.27 -7.41
CA ILE A 158 -7.13 -4.57 -8.48
C ILE A 158 -6.75 -3.81 -9.75
N GLU A 159 -6.58 -2.48 -9.69
CA GLU A 159 -6.20 -1.67 -10.85
C GLU A 159 -4.92 -2.18 -11.51
N ALA A 160 -3.89 -2.49 -10.72
CA ALA A 160 -2.62 -2.94 -11.24
C ALA A 160 -2.71 -4.32 -11.90
N LEU A 161 -3.51 -5.25 -11.34
CA LEU A 161 -3.80 -6.54 -11.97
C LEU A 161 -4.54 -6.39 -13.30
N TRP A 162 -5.56 -5.52 -13.37
CA TRP A 162 -6.26 -5.23 -14.63
C TRP A 162 -5.33 -4.64 -15.69
N THR A 163 -4.47 -3.70 -15.29
CA THR A 163 -3.49 -3.07 -16.18
C THR A 163 -2.47 -4.09 -16.70
N LEU A 164 -1.99 -5.00 -15.84
CA LEU A 164 -1.08 -6.09 -16.22
C LEU A 164 -1.76 -7.10 -17.16
N ALA A 165 -3.01 -7.50 -16.89
CA ALA A 165 -3.76 -8.45 -17.71
C ALA A 165 -4.10 -7.87 -19.11
N GLY A 166 -4.50 -6.60 -19.18
CA GLY A 166 -4.78 -5.92 -20.44
C GLY A 166 -3.55 -5.81 -21.34
N SER A 167 -2.38 -5.55 -20.76
CA SER A 167 -1.11 -5.44 -21.49
C SER A 167 -0.71 -6.75 -22.16
N ARG A 168 -0.89 -7.89 -21.48
CA ARG A 168 -0.61 -9.22 -22.07
C ARG A 168 -1.55 -9.58 -23.21
N LYS A 169 -2.80 -9.14 -23.17
CA LYS A 169 -3.79 -9.46 -24.23
C LYS A 169 -3.43 -8.77 -25.56
N ILE A 170 -2.97 -7.52 -25.50
CA ILE A 170 -2.56 -6.76 -26.70
C ILE A 170 -1.36 -7.43 -27.38
N GLN A 171 -0.37 -7.89 -26.60
CA GLN A 171 0.82 -8.56 -27.14
C GLN A 171 0.55 -9.91 -27.82
N ARG A 172 -0.57 -10.57 -27.52
CA ARG A 172 -0.94 -11.86 -28.15
C ARG A 172 -1.66 -11.70 -29.50
N CYS A 173 -2.12 -10.49 -29.84
CA CYS A 173 -2.94 -10.25 -31.03
C CYS A 173 -2.23 -9.46 -32.14
N GLY A 174 -0.98 -9.04 -31.93
CA GLY A 174 -0.12 -8.41 -32.94
C GLY A 174 1.05 -9.29 -33.27
#